data_AF-A0A139RA81-F1
#
_entry.id   AF-A0A139RA81-F1
#
_cell.length_a   1.000
_cell.length_b   1.000
_cell.length_c   1.000
_cell.angle_alpha   90.00
_cell.angle_beta   90.00
_cell.angle_gamma   90.00
#
_symmetry.space_group_name_H-M   'P 1'
#
loop_
_entity.id
_entity.type
_entity.pdbx_description
1 polymer ?
#
loop_
_entity_poly.entity_id
_entity_poly.type
_entity_poly.pdbx_seq_one_letter_code
_entity_poly.pdbx_strand_id
1 'polypeptide(L)'
;MDLVIEADDYVASIQPDKTIETRYEQGVMVSMVDKDGKLIPEQGGARSTSPAPVVIRKGLDIDKIMMHLSDIFNSWDYRQGEYY
;
A
#
# COMPACT_ATOMS: atom_id res chain seq x y z
N MET A 1 17.36 -10.54 -21.78
CA MET A 1 16.30 -9.57 -22.13
C MET A 1 16.30 -9.47 -23.63
N ASP A 2 15.19 -9.82 -24.28
CA ASP A 2 15.16 -9.96 -25.75
C ASP A 2 14.52 -8.74 -26.44
N LEU A 3 13.80 -7.90 -25.69
CA LEU A 3 13.21 -6.62 -26.11
C LEU A 3 13.10 -5.68 -24.89
N VAL A 4 13.29 -4.39 -25.08
CA VAL A 4 13.04 -3.33 -24.09
C VAL A 4 12.07 -2.31 -24.70
N ILE A 5 11.05 -1.92 -23.93
CA ILE A 5 10.09 -0.87 -24.31
C ILE A 5 10.35 0.32 -23.40
N GLU A 6 10.64 1.47 -24.00
CA GLU A 6 10.92 2.72 -23.30
C GLU A 6 9.70 3.63 -23.31
N ALA A 7 9.47 4.33 -22.19
CA ALA A 7 8.31 5.21 -22.00
C ALA A 7 8.60 6.26 -20.91
N ASP A 8 9.76 6.91 -20.97
CA ASP A 8 10.25 7.81 -19.92
C ASP A 8 9.29 8.98 -19.66
N ASP A 9 8.75 9.59 -20.72
CA ASP A 9 7.78 10.68 -20.63
C ASP A 9 6.48 10.25 -19.92
N TYR A 10 6.04 9.00 -20.16
CA TYR A 10 4.88 8.45 -19.46
C TYR A 10 5.16 8.35 -17.97
N VAL A 11 6.30 7.76 -17.57
CA VAL A 11 6.67 7.60 -16.16
C VAL A 11 6.80 8.94 -15.45
N ALA A 12 7.41 9.94 -16.11
CA ALA A 12 7.54 11.29 -15.56
C ALA A 12 6.18 11.97 -15.35
N SER A 13 5.23 11.76 -16.26
CA SER A 13 3.90 12.38 -16.20
C SER A 13 3.00 11.91 -15.04
N ILE A 14 3.33 10.78 -14.39
CA ILE A 14 2.52 10.22 -13.28
C ILE A 14 2.66 11.04 -12.00
N GLN A 15 3.82 11.64 -11.75
CA GLN A 15 4.14 12.41 -10.54
C GLN A 15 4.70 13.79 -10.92
N PRO A 16 3.93 14.63 -11.63
CA PRO A 16 4.44 15.86 -12.23
C PRO A 16 4.86 16.91 -11.19
N ASP A 17 4.40 16.76 -9.94
CA ASP A 17 4.70 17.62 -8.81
C ASP A 17 5.89 17.13 -7.96
N LYS A 18 6.57 16.05 -8.36
CA LYS A 18 7.69 15.44 -7.62
C LYS A 18 9.03 15.62 -8.34
N THR A 19 10.10 15.64 -7.55
CA THR A 19 11.49 15.58 -8.02
C THR A 19 12.00 14.14 -8.00
N ILE A 20 13.21 13.90 -8.50
CA ILE A 20 13.86 12.58 -8.45
C ILE A 20 14.04 12.11 -7.00
N GLU A 21 14.32 13.02 -6.07
CA GLU A 21 14.55 12.72 -4.66
C GLU A 21 13.25 12.48 -3.88
N THR A 22 12.11 12.93 -4.42
CA THR A 22 10.83 12.95 -3.69
C THR A 22 9.73 12.12 -4.33
N ARG A 23 9.92 11.64 -5.56
CA ARG A 23 8.99 10.73 -6.22
C ARG A 23 8.95 9.38 -5.52
N TYR A 24 7.78 8.75 -5.53
CA TYR A 24 7.68 7.35 -5.14
C TYR A 24 8.21 6.46 -6.26
N GLU A 25 9.07 5.52 -5.90
CA GLU A 25 9.66 4.54 -6.83
C GLU A 25 8.97 3.18 -6.75
N GLN A 26 7.97 3.06 -5.87
CA GLN A 26 7.26 1.82 -5.59
C GLN A 26 5.80 2.09 -5.22
N GLY A 27 4.95 1.09 -5.41
CA GLY A 27 3.55 1.11 -4.99
C GLY A 27 3.37 0.66 -3.54
N VAL A 28 2.24 1.03 -2.94
CA VAL A 28 1.86 0.61 -1.58
C VAL A 28 1.59 -0.90 -1.52
N MET A 29 1.94 -1.54 -0.40
CA MET A 29 1.53 -2.92 -0.10
C MET A 29 0.74 -2.97 1.20
N VAL A 30 -0.37 -3.70 1.19
CA VAL A 30 -1.21 -3.96 2.35
C VAL A 30 -1.37 -5.48 2.51
N SER A 31 -0.98 -6.03 3.66
CA SER A 31 -1.27 -7.41 4.01
C SER A 31 -2.72 -7.56 4.43
N MET A 32 -3.40 -8.53 3.83
CA MET A 32 -4.75 -8.98 4.19
C MET A 32 -4.73 -10.39 4.78
N VAL A 33 -3.56 -10.86 5.22
CA VAL A 33 -3.37 -12.18 5.85
C VAL A 33 -2.66 -12.05 7.18
N ASP A 34 -2.89 -13.04 8.04
CA ASP A 34 -2.11 -13.22 9.26
C ASP A 34 -0.73 -13.85 8.97
N LYS A 35 0.06 -14.03 10.03
CA LYS A 35 1.41 -14.61 9.97
C LYS A 35 1.46 -16.04 9.42
N ASP A 36 0.34 -16.77 9.47
CA ASP A 36 0.23 -18.14 9.00
C ASP A 36 -0.31 -18.19 7.55
N GLY A 37 -0.48 -17.02 6.91
CA GLY A 37 -0.98 -16.87 5.54
C GLY A 37 -2.49 -17.03 5.41
N LYS A 38 -3.25 -16.98 6.52
CA LYS A 38 -4.71 -17.08 6.49
C LYS A 38 -5.33 -15.70 6.34
N LEU A 39 -6.46 -15.64 5.62
CA LEU A 39 -7.22 -14.40 5.45
C LEU A 39 -7.65 -13.81 6.81
N ILE A 40 -7.51 -12.49 6.96
CA ILE A 40 -8.01 -11.78 8.14
C ILE A 40 -9.54 -11.89 8.27
N PRO A 41 -10.10 -11.84 9.50
CA PRO A 41 -11.54 -11.90 9.71
C PRO A 41 -12.26 -10.66 9.20
N GLU A 42 -13.55 -10.81 8.86
CA GLU A 42 -14.45 -9.68 8.62
C GLU A 42 -14.67 -8.88 9.92
N GLN A 43 -14.67 -7.54 9.83
CA GLN A 43 -14.84 -6.69 11.02
C GLN A 43 -16.30 -6.39 11.36
N GLY A 44 -17.19 -6.28 10.37
CA GLY A 44 -18.63 -6.05 10.60
C GLY A 44 -18.98 -4.83 11.48
N GLY A 45 -18.10 -3.81 11.51
CA GLY A 45 -18.26 -2.64 12.39
C GLY A 45 -17.72 -2.81 13.82
N ALA A 46 -17.15 -3.96 14.16
CA ALA A 46 -16.42 -4.14 15.42
C ALA A 46 -15.21 -3.21 15.50
N ARG A 47 -14.74 -2.94 16.73
CA ARG A 47 -13.54 -2.13 17.01
C ARG A 47 -12.47 -3.02 17.61
N SER A 48 -11.21 -2.64 17.40
CA SER A 48 -10.03 -3.36 17.91
C SER A 48 -9.96 -4.82 17.44
N THR A 49 -10.44 -5.10 16.22
CA THR A 49 -10.34 -6.44 15.62
C THR A 49 -8.88 -6.74 15.29
N SER A 50 -8.43 -7.95 15.62
CA SER A 50 -7.12 -8.48 15.24
C SER A 50 -7.25 -9.97 14.92
N PRO A 51 -6.60 -10.48 13.85
CA PRO A 51 -5.76 -9.75 12.90
C PRO A 51 -6.57 -8.80 11.99
N ALA A 52 -5.91 -7.78 11.44
CA ALA A 52 -6.50 -6.68 10.67
C ALA A 52 -5.60 -6.32 9.47
N PRO A 53 -6.06 -5.50 8.50
CA PRO A 53 -5.22 -5.05 7.40
C PRO A 53 -3.97 -4.34 7.91
N VAL A 54 -2.82 -4.61 7.30
CA VAL A 54 -1.55 -3.97 7.68
C VAL A 54 -0.88 -3.34 6.46
N VAL A 55 -0.66 -2.03 6.46
CA VAL A 55 0.19 -1.38 5.44
C VAL A 55 1.64 -1.74 5.73
N ILE A 56 2.27 -2.52 4.85
CA ILE A 56 3.63 -3.02 5.03
C ILE A 56 4.68 -2.30 4.16
N ARG A 57 4.24 -1.58 3.11
CA ARG A 57 5.12 -0.78 2.25
C ARG A 57 4.45 0.52 1.82
N LYS A 58 5.08 1.66 2.09
CA LYS A 58 4.74 2.98 1.58
C LYS A 58 5.10 3.11 0.10
N GLY A 59 4.27 3.83 -0.64
CA GLY A 59 4.46 4.06 -2.07
C GLY A 59 3.52 5.12 -2.61
N LEU A 60 3.40 5.15 -3.94
CA LEU A 60 2.53 6.07 -4.67
C LEU A 60 1.11 6.05 -4.09
N ASP A 61 0.52 7.23 -3.89
CA ASP A 61 -0.85 7.43 -3.41
C ASP A 61 -1.18 6.85 -2.01
N ILE A 62 -0.18 6.64 -1.16
CA ILE A 62 -0.37 6.16 0.23
C ILE A 62 -1.40 6.94 1.03
N ASP A 63 -1.46 8.27 0.87
CA ASP A 63 -2.39 9.11 1.64
C ASP A 63 -3.85 8.79 1.30
N LYS A 64 -4.16 8.58 0.01
CA LYS A 64 -5.49 8.17 -0.44
C LYS A 64 -5.83 6.76 0.04
N ILE A 65 -4.86 5.85 0.00
CA ILE A 65 -5.06 4.46 0.43
C ILE A 65 -5.34 4.40 1.93
N MET A 66 -4.62 5.15 2.76
CA MET A 66 -4.88 5.23 4.20
C MET A 66 -6.24 5.84 4.51
N MET A 67 -6.67 6.85 3.75
CA MET A 67 -8.01 7.41 3.85
C MET A 67 -9.08 6.35 3.58
N HIS A 68 -8.96 5.61 2.47
CA HIS A 68 -9.89 4.53 2.14
C HIS A 68 -9.85 3.38 3.17
N LEU A 69 -8.69 3.03 3.71
CA LEU A 69 -8.60 2.05 4.79
C LEU A 69 -9.37 2.49 6.02
N SER A 70 -9.30 3.78 6.38
CA SER A 70 -10.05 4.33 7.51
C SER A 70 -11.56 4.40 7.28
N ASP A 71 -12.00 4.57 6.03
CA ASP A 71 -13.43 4.56 5.68
C ASP A 71 -14.03 3.15 5.73
N ILE A 72 -13.23 2.13 5.38
CA ILE A 72 -13.69 0.74 5.21
C ILE A 72 -13.50 -0.09 6.50
N PHE A 73 -12.39 0.11 7.21
CA PHE A 73 -12.00 -0.71 8.37
C PHE A 73 -11.87 0.15 9.64
N ASN A 74 -12.55 -0.29 10.70
CA ASN A 74 -12.43 0.33 12.02
C ASN A 74 -11.10 -0.02 12.72
N SER A 75 -10.36 -1.00 12.22
CA SER A 75 -9.07 -1.44 12.76
C SER A 75 -8.14 -1.79 11.61
N TRP A 76 -6.96 -1.18 11.58
CA TRP A 76 -5.88 -1.45 10.63
C TRP A 76 -4.57 -0.91 11.21
N ASP A 77 -3.44 -1.46 10.76
CA ASP A 77 -2.11 -1.09 11.24
C ASP A 77 -1.21 -0.53 10.13
N TYR A 78 -0.19 0.22 10.53
CA TYR A 78 0.88 0.70 9.65
C TYR A 78 2.24 0.20 10.15
N ARG A 79 2.93 -0.60 9.34
CA ARG A 79 4.22 -1.24 9.66
C ARG A 79 5.17 -1.24 8.48
N GLN A 80 5.78 -0.09 8.22
CA GLN A 80 6.72 0.08 7.11
C GLN A 80 7.89 -0.92 7.18
N GLY A 81 8.10 -1.67 6.09
CA GLY A 81 9.23 -2.58 5.95
C GLY A 81 8.97 -4.00 6.43
N GLU A 82 7.75 -4.34 6.85
CA GLU A 82 7.37 -5.72 7.21
C GLU A 82 7.01 -6.56 5.96
N TYR A 83 7.98 -6.69 5.05
CA TYR A 83 7.92 -7.59 3.90
C TYR A 83 9.32 -8.18 3.65
N TYR A 84 9.36 -9.45 3.24
CA TYR A 84 10.59 -10.21 2.99
C TYR A 84 10.73 -10.55 1.50
#